data_AF-A0A966KBD1-F1
#
_entry.id   AF-A0A966KBD1-F1
#
_cell.length_a   1.000
_cell.length_b   1.000
_cell.length_c   1.000
_cell.angle_alpha   90.00
_cell.angle_beta   90.00
_cell.angle_gamma   90.00
#
_symmetry.space_group_name_H-M   'P 1'
#
loop_
_entity.id
_entity.type
_entity.pdbx_description
1 polymer ?
#
loop_
_entity_poly.entity_id
_entity_poly.type
_entity_poly.pdbx_seq_one_letter_code
_entity_poly.pdbx_strand_id
1 'polypeptide(L)'
;NTVPGYDMSSWDKGYSDFALVPDFSTLRRVPWQPGAAMVTADVQWLDGTDVVASPRQILKRQVAALEKAGMKALVGTELEFIVFNDTYEEAWQKGYKGLTPSNLYNVDYSILGGSRLEPLLRAIRLHMSGAGMSVESVKGECNYGQHEIAFRYDDAVTTCDNTVVYKNGAKEIASDMGYALTFMAKYNEREGNSSHIHLSFRGLKDELVMTDDKDPNGLSEIGKQFIAGQLAHSRELTLMFAPNINSYKRFVPGSFAPTAIRWGRDNRTCAYRLVGHGKSLRLENRVPGGDVNPYLAVSGIIAAGLDGINKKMKLESIFEGNAYVSDSPRVPSSMLEARNLWAESAWVREVFGKEVQDH
;
A
#
# COMPACT_ATOMS: atom_id res chain seq x y z
N ASN A 1 5.35 -6.05 27.48
CA ASN A 1 6.70 -6.64 27.39
C ASN A 1 7.11 -6.71 25.93
N THR A 2 8.37 -6.41 25.64
CA THR A 2 8.97 -6.53 24.30
C THR A 2 8.92 -7.99 23.83
N VAL A 3 8.60 -8.20 22.55
CA VAL A 3 8.55 -9.54 21.95
C VAL A 3 10.00 -10.04 21.80
N PRO A 4 10.35 -11.24 22.28
CA PRO A 4 11.69 -11.81 22.11
C PRO A 4 11.95 -12.22 20.66
N GLY A 5 13.22 -12.38 20.27
CA GLY A 5 13.62 -12.94 18.98
C GLY A 5 14.11 -11.95 17.92
N TYR A 6 14.16 -10.65 18.23
CA TYR A 6 14.72 -9.65 17.32
C TYR A 6 16.23 -9.48 17.54
N ASP A 7 17.03 -9.78 16.52
CA ASP A 7 18.49 -9.60 16.56
C ASP A 7 18.89 -8.13 16.72
N MET A 8 18.12 -7.18 16.17
CA MET A 8 18.43 -5.74 16.21
C MET A 8 18.10 -5.10 17.57
N SER A 9 17.15 -5.64 18.32
CA SER A 9 16.67 -5.05 19.58
C SER A 9 16.29 -6.15 20.58
N SER A 10 17.25 -6.51 21.44
CA SER A 10 17.14 -7.66 22.35
C SER A 10 17.62 -7.34 23.76
N TRP A 11 17.27 -8.22 24.70
CA TRP A 11 17.81 -8.22 26.06
C TRP A 11 19.34 -8.32 26.07
N ASP A 12 19.92 -9.14 25.18
CA ASP A 12 21.37 -9.33 25.08
C ASP A 12 22.10 -8.07 24.56
N LYS A 13 21.41 -7.23 23.77
CA LYS A 13 21.91 -5.94 23.29
C LYS A 13 21.47 -4.75 24.14
N GLY A 14 20.68 -4.99 25.19
CA GLY A 14 20.24 -3.96 26.14
C GLY A 14 19.27 -2.92 25.57
N TYR A 15 18.55 -3.21 24.46
CA TYR A 15 17.61 -2.27 23.83
C TYR A 15 18.22 -0.89 23.51
N SER A 16 19.38 -0.88 22.83
CA SER A 16 20.09 0.35 22.46
C SER A 16 19.26 1.32 21.61
N ASP A 17 19.53 2.61 21.77
CA ASP A 17 18.86 3.69 21.04
C ASP A 17 19.22 3.73 19.54
N PHE A 18 18.31 4.33 18.76
CA PHE A 18 18.55 4.77 17.39
C PHE A 18 18.58 6.30 17.32
N ALA A 19 19.32 6.84 16.36
CA ALA A 19 19.23 8.25 15.98
C ALA A 19 18.12 8.46 14.95
N LEU A 20 17.25 9.45 15.18
CA LEU A 20 16.31 9.94 14.18
C LEU A 20 16.97 11.04 13.36
N VAL A 21 17.16 10.80 12.07
CA VAL A 21 17.78 11.75 11.14
C VAL A 21 16.69 12.41 10.31
N PRO A 22 16.34 13.69 10.59
CA PRO A 22 15.24 14.36 9.91
C PRO A 22 15.57 14.64 8.43
N ASP A 23 14.66 14.25 7.55
CA ASP A 23 14.71 14.58 6.13
C ASP A 23 13.93 15.88 5.90
N PHE A 24 14.60 17.02 5.99
CA PHE A 24 13.97 18.34 5.90
C PHE A 24 13.30 18.62 4.55
N SER A 25 13.56 17.83 3.50
CA SER A 25 12.79 17.91 2.25
C SER A 25 11.31 17.52 2.43
N THR A 26 11.00 16.79 3.50
CA THR A 26 9.65 16.34 3.86
C THR A 26 8.91 17.29 4.80
N LEU A 27 9.56 18.39 5.22
CA LEU A 27 9.00 19.36 6.16
C LEU A 27 7.64 19.87 5.65
N ARG A 28 6.61 19.69 6.47
CA ARG A 28 5.25 20.12 6.15
C ARG A 28 4.52 20.67 7.37
N ARG A 29 3.53 21.51 7.11
CA ARG A 29 2.57 21.94 8.14
C ARG A 29 1.66 20.78 8.50
N VAL A 30 1.12 20.81 9.72
CA VAL A 30 0.12 19.86 10.21
C VAL A 30 -1.14 20.66 10.54
N PRO A 31 -2.00 21.03 9.57
CA PRO A 31 -3.04 22.03 9.79
C PRO A 31 -4.11 21.63 10.81
N TRP A 32 -4.22 20.35 11.15
CA TRP A 32 -5.12 19.85 12.20
C TRP A 32 -4.51 19.93 13.61
N GLN A 33 -3.21 20.24 13.73
CA GLN A 33 -2.51 20.50 14.99
C GLN A 33 -1.97 21.94 14.97
N PRO A 34 -2.71 22.93 15.50
CA PRO A 34 -2.31 24.33 15.45
C PRO A 34 -0.91 24.56 16.04
N GLY A 35 -0.04 25.21 15.26
CA GLY A 35 1.34 25.51 15.68
C GLY A 35 2.35 24.38 15.47
N ALA A 36 1.94 23.23 14.91
CA ALA A 36 2.83 22.11 14.67
C ALA A 36 3.34 22.02 13.21
N ALA A 37 4.55 21.49 13.07
CA ALA A 37 5.13 21.05 11.80
C ALA A 37 5.64 19.61 11.95
N MET A 38 5.67 18.87 10.85
CA MET A 38 6.11 17.48 10.80
C MET A 38 7.27 17.34 9.82
N VAL A 39 8.26 16.52 10.21
CA VAL A 39 9.37 16.10 9.36
C VAL A 39 9.49 14.58 9.49
N THR A 40 9.53 13.88 8.36
CA THR A 40 9.82 12.45 8.33
C THR A 40 11.31 12.24 8.61
N ALA A 41 11.64 11.27 9.45
CA ALA A 41 13.02 10.92 9.76
C ALA A 41 13.35 9.50 9.28
N ASP A 42 14.56 9.32 8.80
CA ASP A 42 15.17 7.99 8.69
C ASP A 42 15.77 7.60 10.04
N VAL A 43 15.98 6.30 10.26
CA VAL A 43 16.60 5.77 11.48
C VAL A 43 18.02 5.30 11.19
N GLN A 44 18.95 5.68 12.06
CA GLN A 44 20.34 5.27 12.01
C GLN A 44 20.80 4.72 13.36
N TRP A 45 21.79 3.84 13.31
CA TRP A 45 22.59 3.50 14.46
C TRP A 45 23.40 4.72 14.93
N LEU A 46 23.86 4.71 16.19
CA LEU A 46 24.63 5.83 16.75
C LEU A 46 26.00 6.03 16.07
N ASP A 47 26.48 5.04 15.32
CA ASP A 47 27.68 5.16 14.47
C ASP A 47 27.39 5.78 13.09
N GLY A 48 26.13 6.16 12.82
CA GLY A 48 25.67 6.78 11.58
C GLY A 48 25.31 5.77 10.48
N THR A 49 25.40 4.46 10.72
CA THR A 49 24.98 3.45 9.74
C THR A 49 23.46 3.30 9.70
N ASP A 50 22.93 2.93 8.54
CA ASP A 50 21.49 2.75 8.35
C ASP A 50 20.94 1.57 9.15
N VAL A 51 19.75 1.74 9.73
CA VAL A 51 18.96 0.61 10.23
C VAL A 51 18.33 -0.09 9.04
N VAL A 52 18.94 -1.19 8.59
CA VAL A 52 18.58 -1.80 7.29
C VAL A 52 17.13 -2.29 7.21
N ALA A 53 16.53 -2.69 8.33
CA ALA A 53 15.13 -3.11 8.40
C ALA A 53 14.10 -1.95 8.37
N SER A 54 14.56 -0.69 8.35
CA SER A 54 13.70 0.48 8.23
C SER A 54 12.94 0.48 6.91
N PRO A 55 11.58 0.47 6.92
CA PRO A 55 10.77 0.42 5.71
C PRO A 55 11.09 1.51 4.69
N ARG A 56 11.28 2.75 5.16
CA ARG A 56 11.58 3.90 4.29
C ARG A 56 12.94 3.75 3.61
N GLN A 57 13.95 3.27 4.33
CA GLN A 57 15.29 3.02 3.77
C GLN A 57 15.29 1.79 2.84
N ILE A 58 14.48 0.75 3.11
CA ILE A 58 14.27 -0.34 2.15
C ILE A 58 13.72 0.19 0.83
N LEU A 59 12.71 1.07 0.87
CA LEU A 59 12.16 1.68 -0.34
C LEU A 59 13.18 2.54 -1.07
N LYS A 60 13.91 3.41 -0.36
CA LYS A 60 14.96 4.25 -0.97
C LYS A 60 15.99 3.42 -1.73
N ARG A 61 16.39 2.25 -1.21
CA ARG A 61 17.30 1.33 -1.92
C ARG A 61 16.69 0.76 -3.20
N GLN A 62 15.41 0.38 -3.18
CA GLN A 62 14.73 -0.12 -4.38
C GLN A 62 14.52 0.98 -5.43
N VAL A 63 14.21 2.21 -5.00
CA VAL A 63 14.13 3.38 -5.90
C VAL A 63 15.48 3.67 -6.54
N ALA A 64 16.57 3.66 -5.77
CA ALA A 64 17.91 3.85 -6.31
C ALA A 64 18.30 2.74 -7.32
N ALA A 65 17.87 1.49 -7.08
CA ALA A 65 18.08 0.40 -8.03
C ALA A 65 17.31 0.63 -9.35
N LEU A 66 16.08 1.16 -9.27
CA LEU A 66 15.28 1.51 -10.44
C LEU A 66 15.89 2.67 -11.23
N GLU A 67 16.38 3.69 -10.53
CA GLU A 67 17.08 4.84 -11.14
C GLU A 67 18.36 4.42 -11.85
N LYS A 68 19.13 3.49 -11.26
CA LYS A 68 20.32 2.89 -11.89
C LYS A 68 19.97 2.13 -13.17
N ALA A 69 18.76 1.57 -13.25
CA ALA A 69 18.22 0.97 -14.47
C ALA A 69 17.65 2.00 -15.47
N GLY A 70 17.82 3.30 -15.21
CA GLY A 70 17.39 4.38 -16.09
C GLY A 70 15.90 4.72 -16.00
N MET A 71 15.24 4.31 -14.91
CA MET A 71 13.80 4.46 -14.73
C MET A 71 13.43 5.15 -13.42
N LYS A 72 12.28 5.81 -13.39
CA LYS A 72 11.67 6.38 -12.17
C LYS A 72 10.23 5.91 -12.01
N ALA A 73 9.85 5.51 -10.80
CA ALA A 73 8.51 5.03 -10.49
C ALA A 73 7.57 6.20 -10.14
N LEU A 74 6.33 6.09 -10.60
CA LEU A 74 5.21 6.94 -10.23
C LEU A 74 4.16 6.05 -9.57
N VAL A 75 3.78 6.40 -8.35
CA VAL A 75 2.97 5.55 -7.46
C VAL A 75 1.75 6.31 -6.98
N GLY A 76 0.58 5.68 -7.05
CA GLY A 76 -0.64 6.13 -6.40
C GLY A 76 -1.18 5.04 -5.47
N THR A 77 -1.76 5.44 -4.35
CA THR A 77 -2.41 4.52 -3.39
C THR A 77 -3.87 4.88 -3.20
N GLU A 78 -4.77 3.93 -3.42
CA GLU A 78 -6.21 4.05 -3.13
C GLU A 78 -6.47 3.42 -1.76
N LEU A 79 -6.64 4.25 -0.71
CA LEU A 79 -6.86 3.77 0.66
C LEU A 79 -8.32 3.89 1.07
N GLU A 80 -8.96 2.74 1.18
CA GLU A 80 -10.28 2.62 1.81
C GLU A 80 -10.13 2.69 3.34
N PHE A 81 -11.14 3.24 4.00
CA PHE A 81 -11.25 3.28 5.45
C PHE A 81 -12.71 3.19 5.89
N ILE A 82 -12.93 2.75 7.14
CA ILE A 82 -14.26 2.72 7.77
C ILE A 82 -14.33 3.78 8.85
N VAL A 83 -15.43 4.53 8.86
CA VAL A 83 -15.77 5.51 9.89
C VAL A 83 -16.91 4.98 10.77
N PHE A 84 -16.75 5.14 12.07
CA PHE A 84 -17.78 4.88 13.08
C PHE A 84 -18.19 6.18 13.75
N ASN A 85 -19.48 6.30 14.09
CA ASN A 85 -20.02 7.42 14.88
C ASN A 85 -19.62 7.33 16.36
N ASP A 86 -18.97 6.24 16.77
CA ASP A 86 -18.35 6.08 18.08
C ASP A 86 -16.99 6.77 18.10
N THR A 87 -16.62 7.34 19.24
CA THR A 87 -15.25 7.78 19.56
C THR A 87 -14.29 6.59 19.72
N TYR A 88 -12.98 6.85 19.74
CA TYR A 88 -12.00 5.79 20.00
C TYR A 88 -12.13 5.20 21.42
N GLU A 89 -12.48 6.02 22.42
CA GLU A 89 -12.71 5.58 23.80
C GLU A 89 -13.95 4.69 23.89
N GLU A 90 -15.05 5.07 23.25
CA GLU A 90 -16.25 4.22 23.18
C GLU A 90 -15.96 2.91 22.45
N ALA A 91 -15.21 2.96 21.35
CA ALA A 91 -14.79 1.77 20.63
C ALA A 91 -13.92 0.85 21.50
N TRP A 92 -12.99 1.42 22.27
CA TRP A 92 -12.16 0.68 23.23
C TRP A 92 -13.01 0.01 24.32
N GLN A 93 -13.93 0.73 24.95
CA GLN A 93 -14.80 0.17 26.00
C GLN A 93 -15.70 -0.96 25.49
N LYS A 94 -16.09 -0.92 24.21
CA LYS A 94 -16.83 -1.99 23.54
C LYS A 94 -15.95 -3.15 23.07
N GLY A 95 -14.63 -3.08 23.28
CA GLY A 95 -13.67 -4.03 22.74
C GLY A 95 -13.72 -4.11 21.21
N TYR A 96 -13.99 -2.98 20.55
CA TYR A 96 -14.14 -2.84 19.10
C TYR A 96 -15.25 -3.72 18.48
N LYS A 97 -16.29 -4.04 19.25
CA LYS A 97 -17.46 -4.81 18.80
C LYS A 97 -18.71 -3.95 18.79
N GLY A 98 -19.60 -4.20 17.83
CA GLY A 98 -20.90 -3.51 17.78
C GLY A 98 -20.80 -2.00 17.63
N LEU A 99 -19.75 -1.51 16.96
CA LEU A 99 -19.61 -0.09 16.62
C LEU A 99 -20.65 0.30 15.58
N THR A 100 -21.06 1.56 15.60
CA THR A 100 -22.09 2.17 14.73
C THR A 100 -21.43 2.77 13.50
N PRO A 101 -21.51 2.15 12.31
CA PRO A 101 -20.89 2.69 11.10
C PRO A 101 -21.56 4.00 10.68
N SER A 102 -20.80 4.90 10.05
CA SER A 102 -21.29 6.21 9.61
C SER A 102 -22.41 6.13 8.54
N ASN A 103 -22.54 4.99 7.85
CA ASN A 103 -23.65 4.66 6.95
C ASN A 103 -24.03 3.17 7.07
N LEU A 104 -25.32 2.87 6.93
CA LEU A 104 -25.90 1.51 7.13
C LEU A 104 -26.35 0.84 5.82
N TYR A 105 -25.93 1.39 4.68
CA TYR A 105 -26.25 0.92 3.34
C TYR A 105 -25.12 1.27 2.37
N ASN A 106 -25.13 0.65 1.19
CA ASN A 106 -24.16 0.93 0.12
C ASN A 106 -24.30 2.40 -0.32
N VAL A 107 -23.19 3.15 -0.23
CA VAL A 107 -23.10 4.56 -0.60
C VAL A 107 -22.12 4.79 -1.74
N ASP A 108 -21.71 3.73 -2.44
CA ASP A 108 -20.84 3.81 -3.61
C ASP A 108 -21.50 4.71 -4.66
N TYR A 109 -20.78 5.77 -5.04
CA TYR A 109 -21.26 6.85 -5.92
C TYR A 109 -22.54 7.58 -5.47
N SER A 110 -22.96 7.44 -4.20
CA SER A 110 -24.14 8.12 -3.67
C SER A 110 -23.86 9.57 -3.29
N ILE A 111 -24.49 10.52 -3.99
CA ILE A 111 -24.41 11.96 -3.66
C ILE A 111 -24.94 12.24 -2.24
N LEU A 112 -26.09 11.66 -1.89
CA LEU A 112 -26.68 11.82 -0.56
C LEU A 112 -25.84 11.12 0.52
N GLY A 113 -25.33 9.93 0.22
CA GLY A 113 -24.46 9.17 1.13
C GLY A 113 -23.20 9.96 1.50
N GLY A 114 -22.50 10.51 0.50
CA GLY A 114 -21.34 11.37 0.71
C GLY A 114 -21.69 12.65 1.47
N SER A 115 -22.76 13.35 1.07
CA SER A 115 -23.20 14.62 1.71
C SER A 115 -23.42 14.51 3.23
N ARG A 116 -23.83 13.34 3.74
CA ARG A 116 -24.07 13.13 5.18
C ARG A 116 -22.79 13.08 6.01
N LEU A 117 -21.70 12.58 5.44
CA LEU A 117 -20.38 12.51 6.11
C LEU A 117 -19.44 13.63 5.65
N GLU A 118 -19.91 14.48 4.73
CA GLU A 118 -19.12 15.55 4.13
C GLU A 118 -18.42 16.47 5.14
N PRO A 119 -18.95 16.82 6.33
CA PRO A 119 -18.18 17.60 7.30
C PRO A 119 -16.82 16.99 7.65
N LEU A 120 -16.79 15.68 7.95
CA LEU A 120 -15.55 14.95 8.26
C LEU A 120 -14.69 14.79 7.00
N LEU A 121 -15.28 14.35 5.89
CA LEU A 121 -14.55 14.13 4.64
C LEU A 121 -13.95 15.43 4.10
N ARG A 122 -14.65 16.55 4.22
CA ARG A 122 -14.17 17.89 3.89
C ARG A 122 -12.99 18.27 4.78
N ALA A 123 -13.10 18.07 6.09
CA ALA A 123 -12.01 18.37 7.02
C ALA A 123 -10.75 17.62 6.61
N ILE A 124 -10.84 16.29 6.47
CA ILE A 124 -9.71 15.45 6.05
C ILE A 124 -9.11 15.97 4.74
N ARG A 125 -9.92 16.21 3.70
CA ARG A 125 -9.41 16.71 2.40
C ARG A 125 -8.70 18.06 2.49
N LEU A 126 -9.27 19.02 3.21
CA LEU A 126 -8.68 20.36 3.34
C LEU A 126 -7.41 20.33 4.18
N HIS A 127 -7.40 19.56 5.26
CA HIS A 127 -6.23 19.41 6.12
C HIS A 127 -5.08 18.68 5.42
N MET A 128 -5.37 17.62 4.64
CA MET A 128 -4.35 16.95 3.82
C MET A 128 -3.83 17.87 2.71
N SER A 129 -4.71 18.64 2.06
CA SER A 129 -4.29 19.67 1.09
C SER A 129 -3.37 20.71 1.72
N GLY A 130 -3.71 21.19 2.93
CA GLY A 130 -2.87 22.13 3.67
C GLY A 130 -1.55 21.54 4.18
N ALA A 131 -1.44 20.20 4.26
CA ALA A 131 -0.21 19.47 4.55
C ALA A 131 0.60 19.12 3.28
N GLY A 132 0.23 19.66 2.11
CA GLY A 132 0.97 19.55 0.87
C GLY A 132 0.56 18.39 -0.05
N MET A 133 -0.52 17.67 0.27
CA MET A 133 -1.02 16.58 -0.58
C MET A 133 -2.01 17.09 -1.64
N SER A 134 -2.11 16.42 -2.78
CA SER A 134 -3.09 16.77 -3.83
C SER A 134 -4.24 15.77 -3.82
N VAL A 135 -5.39 16.17 -3.29
CA VAL A 135 -6.61 15.36 -3.27
C VAL A 135 -7.23 15.33 -4.68
N GLU A 136 -7.50 14.14 -5.21
CA GLU A 136 -8.17 13.96 -6.50
C GLU A 136 -9.67 13.75 -6.35
N SER A 137 -10.10 12.91 -5.42
CA SER A 137 -11.51 12.58 -5.25
C SER A 137 -11.82 12.10 -3.83
N VAL A 138 -13.11 12.06 -3.51
CA VAL A 138 -13.66 11.36 -2.36
C VAL A 138 -14.91 10.62 -2.80
N LYS A 139 -15.12 9.43 -2.28
CA LYS A 139 -16.34 8.68 -2.50
C LYS A 139 -16.69 7.81 -1.30
N GLY A 140 -17.98 7.55 -1.14
CA GLY A 140 -18.42 6.43 -0.33
C GLY A 140 -18.13 5.11 -1.04
N GLU A 141 -18.06 4.03 -0.28
CA GLU A 141 -17.83 2.68 -0.80
C GLU A 141 -19.05 1.77 -0.59
N CYS A 142 -18.93 0.52 -1.03
CA CYS A 142 -20.01 -0.46 -1.01
C CYS A 142 -20.36 -0.99 0.40
N ASN A 143 -19.46 -0.83 1.37
CA ASN A 143 -19.58 -1.34 2.73
C ASN A 143 -20.10 -0.31 3.74
N TYR A 144 -20.55 -0.79 4.90
CA TYR A 144 -21.03 0.07 5.97
C TYR A 144 -19.91 0.91 6.56
N GLY A 145 -20.14 2.22 6.65
CA GLY A 145 -19.16 3.18 7.12
C GLY A 145 -17.94 3.37 6.21
N GLN A 146 -17.88 2.70 5.05
CA GLN A 146 -16.66 2.69 4.23
C GLN A 146 -16.62 3.85 3.24
N HIS A 147 -15.45 4.49 3.14
CA HIS A 147 -15.16 5.61 2.23
C HIS A 147 -13.73 5.49 1.70
N GLU A 148 -13.45 6.26 0.65
CA GLU A 148 -12.14 6.38 0.03
C GLU A 148 -11.86 7.86 -0.27
N ILE A 149 -10.64 8.30 -0.01
CA ILE A 149 -10.09 9.57 -0.50
C ILE A 149 -8.87 9.22 -1.36
N ALA A 150 -8.95 9.58 -2.64
CA ALA A 150 -7.85 9.37 -3.58
C ALA A 150 -6.96 10.61 -3.63
N PHE A 151 -5.66 10.38 -3.70
CA PHE A 151 -4.64 11.40 -3.89
C PHE A 151 -3.93 11.19 -5.21
N ARG A 152 -3.46 12.28 -5.81
CA ARG A 152 -2.68 12.24 -7.03
C ARG A 152 -1.40 11.45 -6.78
N TYR A 153 -1.03 10.63 -7.76
CA TYR A 153 0.24 9.93 -7.76
C TYR A 153 1.42 10.91 -7.71
N ASP A 154 2.53 10.44 -7.15
CA ASP A 154 3.81 11.13 -7.13
C ASP A 154 4.97 10.11 -7.26
N ASP A 155 6.22 10.54 -7.08
CA ASP A 155 7.33 9.62 -6.93
C ASP A 155 7.11 8.63 -5.77
N ALA A 156 7.77 7.48 -5.83
CA ALA A 156 7.52 6.37 -4.91
C ALA A 156 7.71 6.73 -3.43
N VAL A 157 8.77 7.47 -3.08
CA VAL A 157 9.05 7.80 -1.67
C VAL A 157 8.06 8.84 -1.18
N THR A 158 7.81 9.89 -1.97
CA THR A 158 6.84 10.94 -1.64
C THR A 158 5.44 10.39 -1.47
N THR A 159 4.99 9.49 -2.35
CA THR A 159 3.69 8.82 -2.19
C THR A 159 3.62 8.03 -0.88
N CYS A 160 4.66 7.26 -0.53
CA CYS A 160 4.64 6.47 0.71
C CYS A 160 4.66 7.37 1.96
N ASP A 161 5.45 8.45 1.96
CA ASP A 161 5.45 9.48 3.00
C ASP A 161 4.05 10.10 3.15
N ASN A 162 3.42 10.46 2.03
CA ASN A 162 2.06 11.00 2.01
C ASN A 162 1.04 9.98 2.54
N THR A 163 1.15 8.70 2.17
CA THR A 163 0.25 7.65 2.65
C THR A 163 0.30 7.49 4.18
N VAL A 164 1.48 7.49 4.79
CA VAL A 164 1.58 7.35 6.27
C VAL A 164 1.07 8.60 6.98
N VAL A 165 1.36 9.79 6.45
CA VAL A 165 0.83 11.06 6.97
C VAL A 165 -0.69 11.08 6.89
N TYR A 166 -1.26 10.64 5.76
CA TYR A 166 -2.71 10.54 5.58
C TYR A 166 -3.35 9.57 6.58
N LYS A 167 -2.80 8.36 6.73
CA LYS A 167 -3.33 7.38 7.69
C LYS A 167 -3.34 7.90 9.12
N ASN A 168 -2.31 8.65 9.52
CA ASN A 168 -2.24 9.23 10.85
C ASN A 168 -3.17 10.45 10.99
N GLY A 169 -3.04 11.44 10.11
CA GLY A 169 -3.81 12.68 10.16
C GLY A 169 -5.31 12.46 10.00
N ALA A 170 -5.75 11.51 9.17
CA ALA A 170 -7.17 11.18 9.06
C ALA A 170 -7.75 10.64 10.37
N LYS A 171 -6.97 9.88 11.15
CA LYS A 171 -7.39 9.38 12.47
C LYS A 171 -7.44 10.49 13.51
N GLU A 172 -6.45 11.39 13.53
CA GLU A 172 -6.43 12.54 14.43
C GLU A 172 -7.62 13.47 14.17
N ILE A 173 -7.85 13.84 12.89
CA ILE A 173 -8.98 14.67 12.49
C ILE A 173 -10.32 14.00 12.84
N ALA A 174 -10.45 12.69 12.60
CA ALA A 174 -11.66 11.96 12.98
C ALA A 174 -11.86 12.00 14.50
N SER A 175 -10.80 11.79 15.29
CA SER A 175 -10.84 11.84 16.75
C SER A 175 -11.32 13.19 17.25
N ASP A 176 -10.76 14.28 16.73
CA ASP A 176 -11.12 15.66 17.10
C ASP A 176 -12.59 15.99 16.78
N MET A 177 -13.17 15.28 15.81
CA MET A 177 -14.56 15.42 15.38
C MET A 177 -15.50 14.40 16.04
N GLY A 178 -15.02 13.58 16.98
CA GLY A 178 -15.83 12.59 17.71
C GLY A 178 -16.11 11.30 16.95
N TYR A 179 -15.27 10.95 15.96
CA TYR A 179 -15.37 9.73 15.17
C TYR A 179 -14.14 8.82 15.39
N ALA A 180 -14.36 7.51 15.30
CA ALA A 180 -13.29 6.53 15.15
C ALA A 180 -13.16 6.15 13.67
N LEU A 181 -11.91 6.07 13.18
CA LEU A 181 -11.59 5.73 11.80
C LEU A 181 -10.57 4.59 11.76
N THR A 182 -10.84 3.56 10.96
CA THR A 182 -9.93 2.42 10.81
C THR A 182 -9.58 2.11 9.36
N PHE A 183 -8.30 1.80 9.15
CA PHE A 183 -7.78 1.23 7.90
C PHE A 183 -7.59 -0.29 7.99
N MET A 184 -8.12 -0.94 9.04
CA MET A 184 -8.02 -2.39 9.22
C MET A 184 -8.47 -3.13 7.96
N ALA A 185 -7.67 -4.07 7.46
CA ALA A 185 -7.95 -4.76 6.19
C ALA A 185 -9.28 -5.51 6.18
N LYS A 186 -9.71 -6.04 7.33
CA LYS A 186 -10.98 -6.73 7.51
C LYS A 186 -11.51 -6.41 8.89
N TYR A 187 -12.52 -5.56 9.01
CA TYR A 187 -13.03 -5.14 10.31
C TYR A 187 -13.87 -6.23 10.99
N ASN A 188 -14.74 -6.87 10.21
CA ASN A 188 -15.59 -7.99 10.65
C ASN A 188 -15.78 -8.99 9.50
N GLU A 189 -16.74 -9.91 9.61
CA GLU A 189 -17.01 -10.93 8.57
C GLU A 189 -17.37 -10.31 7.20
N ARG A 190 -17.89 -9.08 7.17
CA ARG A 190 -18.39 -8.41 5.97
C ARG A 190 -17.46 -7.30 5.46
N GLU A 191 -17.21 -6.24 6.23
CA GLU A 191 -16.50 -5.06 5.77
C GLU A 191 -14.97 -5.20 5.81
N GLY A 192 -14.29 -4.73 4.76
CA GLY A 192 -12.83 -4.76 4.68
C GLY A 192 -12.29 -3.66 3.78
N ASN A 193 -11.10 -3.17 4.11
CA ASN A 193 -10.43 -2.06 3.44
C ASN A 193 -9.25 -2.54 2.60
N SER A 194 -9.21 -2.09 1.36
CA SER A 194 -8.10 -2.29 0.43
C SER A 194 -7.13 -1.11 0.45
N SER A 195 -5.91 -1.38 0.00
CA SER A 195 -4.98 -0.36 -0.43
C SER A 195 -4.51 -0.72 -1.83
N HIS A 196 -5.26 -0.38 -2.87
CA HIS A 196 -4.78 -0.67 -4.23
C HIS A 196 -3.57 0.23 -4.51
N ILE A 197 -2.50 -0.37 -5.02
CA ILE A 197 -1.28 0.38 -5.36
C ILE A 197 -1.16 0.40 -6.88
N HIS A 198 -1.29 1.59 -7.44
CA HIS A 198 -1.02 1.84 -8.85
C HIS A 198 0.45 2.20 -9.01
N LEU A 199 1.13 1.52 -9.93
CA LEU A 199 2.49 1.87 -10.29
C LEU A 199 2.66 1.92 -11.82
N SER A 200 3.26 3.00 -12.27
CA SER A 200 3.88 3.10 -13.59
C SER A 200 5.33 3.55 -13.44
N PHE A 201 6.10 3.47 -14.52
CA PHE A 201 7.46 3.99 -14.53
C PHE A 201 7.77 4.68 -15.85
N ARG A 202 8.70 5.63 -15.79
CA ARG A 202 9.17 6.44 -16.91
C ARG A 202 10.68 6.37 -17.00
N GLY A 203 11.24 6.76 -18.15
CA GLY A 203 12.65 7.09 -18.23
C GLY A 203 12.98 8.30 -17.35
N LEU A 204 14.27 8.48 -17.06
CA LEU A 204 14.73 9.60 -16.20
C LEU A 204 14.39 10.99 -16.77
N LYS A 205 14.14 11.11 -18.09
CA LYS A 205 13.72 12.36 -18.76
C LYS A 205 12.24 12.33 -19.16
N ASP A 206 11.42 11.58 -18.41
CA ASP A 206 9.97 11.43 -18.60
C ASP A 206 9.53 10.68 -19.87
N GLU A 207 10.41 9.86 -20.45
CA GLU A 207 10.07 8.98 -21.57
C GLU A 207 9.08 7.88 -21.13
N LEU A 208 8.12 7.53 -21.99
CA LEU A 208 7.09 6.54 -21.70
C LEU A 208 7.58 5.09 -21.92
N VAL A 209 8.64 4.70 -21.21
CA VAL A 209 9.34 3.42 -21.40
C VAL A 209 8.52 2.19 -21.03
N MET A 210 7.48 2.33 -20.20
CA MET A 210 6.54 1.24 -19.87
C MET A 210 5.54 0.96 -21.01
N THR A 211 5.39 1.89 -21.96
CA THR A 211 4.28 1.88 -22.92
C THR A 211 4.73 1.69 -24.35
N ASP A 212 3.93 1.03 -25.16
CA ASP A 212 4.08 0.95 -26.61
C ASP A 212 2.69 0.94 -27.27
N ASP A 213 2.38 2.00 -28.02
CA ASP A 213 1.08 2.16 -28.69
C ASP A 213 0.83 1.12 -29.79
N LYS A 214 1.86 0.37 -30.22
CA LYS A 214 1.73 -0.73 -31.18
C LYS A 214 1.27 -2.04 -30.51
N ASP A 215 1.44 -2.17 -29.20
CA ASP A 215 0.96 -3.32 -28.47
C ASP A 215 -0.55 -3.17 -28.18
N PRO A 216 -1.38 -4.22 -28.39
CA PRO A 216 -2.82 -4.13 -28.14
C PRO A 216 -3.21 -3.74 -26.70
N ASN A 217 -2.33 -4.02 -25.74
CA ASN A 217 -2.53 -3.65 -24.33
C ASN A 217 -1.79 -2.36 -23.94
N GLY A 218 -1.10 -1.72 -24.89
CA GLY A 218 -0.31 -0.51 -24.69
C GLY A 218 1.03 -0.74 -23.99
N LEU A 219 1.47 -1.98 -23.81
CA LEU A 219 2.68 -2.30 -23.04
C LEU A 219 3.92 -2.44 -23.94
N SER A 220 5.00 -1.77 -23.55
CA SER A 220 6.33 -2.06 -24.10
C SER A 220 6.81 -3.44 -23.64
N GLU A 221 7.88 -3.93 -24.25
CA GLU A 221 8.53 -5.18 -23.82
C GLU A 221 9.01 -5.10 -22.36
N ILE A 222 9.57 -3.97 -21.94
CA ILE A 222 9.97 -3.73 -20.53
C ILE A 222 8.75 -3.70 -19.62
N GLY A 223 7.64 -3.10 -20.05
CA GLY A 223 6.37 -3.12 -19.33
C GLY A 223 5.82 -4.53 -19.12
N LYS A 224 5.95 -5.41 -20.13
CA LYS A 224 5.56 -6.82 -20.02
C LYS A 224 6.43 -7.57 -19.02
N GLN A 225 7.74 -7.39 -19.11
CA GLN A 225 8.72 -8.01 -18.21
C GLN A 225 8.50 -7.58 -16.75
N PHE A 226 8.16 -6.30 -16.52
CA PHE A 226 7.81 -5.80 -15.20
C PHE A 226 6.63 -6.57 -14.60
N ILE A 227 5.54 -6.76 -15.35
CA ILE A 227 4.36 -7.52 -14.90
C ILE A 227 4.72 -8.99 -14.69
N ALA A 228 5.55 -9.58 -15.56
CA ALA A 228 5.98 -10.97 -15.41
C ALA A 228 6.73 -11.19 -14.09
N GLY A 229 7.60 -10.24 -13.72
CA GLY A 229 8.27 -10.24 -12.42
C GLY A 229 7.29 -10.13 -11.24
N GLN A 230 6.24 -9.30 -11.35
CA GLN A 230 5.20 -9.24 -10.32
C GLN A 230 4.57 -10.60 -10.07
N LEU A 231 4.19 -11.32 -11.14
CA LEU A 231 3.54 -12.63 -11.07
C LEU A 231 4.48 -13.70 -10.50
N ALA A 232 5.75 -13.66 -10.89
CA ALA A 232 6.75 -14.61 -10.42
C ALA A 232 6.95 -14.54 -8.90
N HIS A 233 6.97 -13.34 -8.33
CA HIS A 233 7.32 -13.09 -6.93
C HIS A 233 6.12 -12.80 -6.01
N SER A 234 4.88 -12.81 -6.52
CA SER A 234 3.71 -12.36 -5.73
C SER A 234 3.54 -13.15 -4.43
N ARG A 235 3.76 -14.47 -4.49
CA ARG A 235 3.53 -15.38 -3.36
C ARG A 235 4.52 -15.11 -2.22
N GLU A 236 5.81 -15.05 -2.53
CA GLU A 236 6.86 -14.78 -1.55
C GLU A 236 6.82 -13.33 -1.01
N LEU A 237 6.35 -12.37 -1.81
CA LEU A 237 6.17 -10.98 -1.37
C LEU A 237 4.87 -10.72 -0.60
N THR A 238 4.02 -11.71 -0.40
CA THR A 238 2.69 -11.49 0.19
C THR A 238 2.75 -10.89 1.60
N LEU A 239 3.79 -11.16 2.39
CA LEU A 239 3.98 -10.49 3.69
C LEU A 239 4.11 -8.97 3.57
N MET A 240 4.69 -8.44 2.49
CA MET A 240 4.78 -7.00 2.26
C MET A 240 3.44 -6.38 1.87
N PHE A 241 2.49 -7.17 1.38
CA PHE A 241 1.15 -6.71 0.97
C PHE A 241 0.08 -6.97 2.04
N ALA A 242 0.24 -8.03 2.84
CA ALA A 242 -0.70 -8.51 3.84
C ALA A 242 0.04 -8.78 5.18
N PRO A 243 0.40 -7.71 5.92
CA PRO A 243 1.34 -7.82 7.05
C PRO A 243 0.70 -8.32 8.35
N ASN A 244 -0.63 -8.46 8.43
CA ASN A 244 -1.33 -8.89 9.64
C ASN A 244 -2.09 -10.20 9.41
N ILE A 245 -2.30 -11.00 10.47
CA ILE A 245 -3.17 -12.21 10.42
C ILE A 245 -4.54 -11.83 9.83
N ASN A 246 -5.04 -10.65 10.21
CA ASN A 246 -6.31 -10.14 9.74
C ASN A 246 -6.34 -9.80 8.24
N SER A 247 -5.21 -9.43 7.63
CA SER A 247 -5.13 -9.09 6.20
C SER A 247 -5.60 -10.26 5.32
N TYR A 248 -5.28 -11.50 5.72
CA TYR A 248 -5.64 -12.73 4.99
C TYR A 248 -7.14 -13.03 5.02
N LYS A 249 -7.88 -12.49 6.00
CA LYS A 249 -9.35 -12.63 6.07
C LYS A 249 -10.06 -11.84 4.97
N ARG A 250 -9.33 -10.97 4.25
CA ARG A 250 -9.82 -10.27 3.05
C ARG A 250 -9.84 -11.18 1.82
N PHE A 251 -8.97 -12.20 1.74
CA PHE A 251 -8.82 -13.07 0.57
C PHE A 251 -9.92 -14.13 0.47
N VAL A 252 -11.15 -13.69 0.26
CA VAL A 252 -12.34 -14.54 0.09
C VAL A 252 -12.88 -14.38 -1.33
N PRO A 253 -13.14 -15.47 -2.07
CA PRO A 253 -13.76 -15.38 -3.40
C PRO A 253 -15.06 -14.56 -3.37
N GLY A 254 -15.23 -13.66 -4.36
CA GLY A 254 -16.42 -12.80 -4.46
C GLY A 254 -16.42 -11.56 -3.55
N SER A 255 -15.36 -11.32 -2.77
CA SER A 255 -15.25 -10.15 -1.87
C SER A 255 -14.62 -8.90 -2.52
N PHE A 256 -14.40 -8.91 -3.84
CA PHE A 256 -13.61 -7.91 -4.59
C PHE A 256 -12.11 -7.84 -4.27
N ALA A 257 -11.65 -8.48 -3.19
CA ALA A 257 -10.23 -8.71 -2.96
C ALA A 257 -9.71 -9.85 -3.85
N PRO A 258 -8.53 -9.68 -4.48
CA PRO A 258 -8.02 -10.70 -5.38
C PRO A 258 -7.56 -11.94 -4.63
N THR A 259 -7.82 -13.11 -5.20
CA THR A 259 -7.27 -14.39 -4.72
C THR A 259 -6.40 -15.08 -5.76
N ALA A 260 -6.59 -14.78 -7.06
CA ALA A 260 -5.82 -15.36 -8.15
C ALA A 260 -4.64 -14.45 -8.54
N ILE A 261 -3.43 -15.02 -8.56
CA ILE A 261 -2.23 -14.38 -9.09
C ILE A 261 -2.31 -14.51 -10.61
N ARG A 262 -2.95 -13.51 -11.21
CA ARG A 262 -3.09 -13.31 -12.64
C ARG A 262 -3.07 -11.83 -12.94
N TRP A 263 -2.83 -11.51 -14.20
CA TRP A 263 -2.98 -10.16 -14.70
C TRP A 263 -4.08 -10.07 -15.77
N GLY A 264 -4.77 -8.93 -15.81
CA GLY A 264 -5.83 -8.70 -16.78
C GLY A 264 -6.02 -7.22 -17.09
N ARG A 265 -6.46 -6.92 -18.32
CA ARG A 265 -6.84 -5.56 -18.74
C ARG A 265 -8.17 -5.22 -18.09
N ASP A 266 -8.18 -4.17 -17.27
CA ASP A 266 -9.34 -3.69 -16.53
C ASP A 266 -10.14 -4.79 -15.77
N ASN A 267 -9.48 -5.87 -15.37
CA ASN A 267 -10.11 -7.02 -14.74
C ASN A 267 -9.92 -7.00 -13.21
N ARG A 268 -10.96 -6.60 -12.46
CA ARG A 268 -10.93 -6.50 -11.00
C ARG A 268 -10.88 -7.84 -10.25
N THR A 269 -11.01 -8.97 -10.96
CA THR A 269 -10.90 -10.31 -10.38
C THR A 269 -9.45 -10.81 -10.29
N CYS A 270 -8.54 -10.20 -11.05
CA CYS A 270 -7.11 -10.49 -11.04
C CYS A 270 -6.39 -9.75 -9.89
N ALA A 271 -5.30 -10.32 -9.37
CA ALA A 271 -4.42 -9.60 -8.42
C ALA A 271 -3.75 -8.37 -9.06
N TYR A 272 -3.46 -8.44 -10.35
CA TYR A 272 -2.81 -7.37 -11.10
C TYR A 272 -3.72 -6.88 -12.21
N ARG A 273 -4.19 -5.64 -12.11
CA ARG A 273 -5.11 -5.05 -13.09
C ARG A 273 -4.41 -3.96 -13.89
N LEU A 274 -4.34 -4.12 -15.20
CA LEU A 274 -3.75 -3.10 -16.08
C LEU A 274 -4.81 -2.08 -16.49
N VAL A 275 -4.61 -0.80 -16.16
CA VAL A 275 -5.56 0.29 -16.41
C VAL A 275 -4.90 1.49 -17.10
N GLY A 276 -5.70 2.37 -17.70
CA GLY A 276 -5.22 3.59 -18.37
C GLY A 276 -4.63 3.32 -19.76
N HIS A 277 -4.08 4.34 -20.40
CA HIS A 277 -3.53 4.27 -21.76
C HIS A 277 -2.46 5.35 -21.95
N GLY A 278 -1.49 5.13 -22.84
CA GLY A 278 -0.36 6.05 -23.03
C GLY A 278 0.22 6.51 -21.69
N LYS A 279 0.27 7.83 -21.45
CA LYS A 279 0.81 8.43 -20.22
C LYS A 279 0.15 8.00 -18.91
N SER A 280 -1.07 7.46 -18.94
CA SER A 280 -1.82 7.01 -17.75
C SER A 280 -1.82 5.50 -17.56
N LEU A 281 -1.19 4.73 -18.47
CA LEU A 281 -1.07 3.29 -18.36
C LEU A 281 -0.27 2.93 -17.10
N ARG A 282 -0.85 2.06 -16.27
CA ARG A 282 -0.28 1.66 -14.99
C ARG A 282 -0.79 0.29 -14.57
N LEU A 283 0.02 -0.40 -13.78
CA LEU A 283 -0.37 -1.65 -13.14
C LEU A 283 -0.96 -1.35 -11.77
N GLU A 284 -2.15 -1.86 -11.50
CA GLU A 284 -2.80 -1.83 -10.18
C GLU A 284 -2.53 -3.18 -9.49
N ASN A 285 -1.76 -3.17 -8.40
CA ASN A 285 -1.67 -4.30 -7.47
C ASN A 285 -2.81 -4.20 -6.45
N ARG A 286 -3.72 -5.17 -6.49
CA ARG A 286 -4.95 -5.20 -5.68
C ARG A 286 -4.81 -6.01 -4.38
N VAL A 287 -3.67 -6.66 -4.18
CA VAL A 287 -3.43 -7.53 -3.02
C VAL A 287 -3.40 -6.75 -1.70
N PRO A 288 -2.80 -5.55 -1.59
CA PRO A 288 -2.64 -4.92 -0.29
C PRO A 288 -3.95 -4.49 0.38
N GLY A 289 -3.99 -4.58 1.70
CA GLY A 289 -5.08 -4.07 2.55
C GLY A 289 -4.79 -2.66 3.06
N GLY A 290 -5.80 -1.97 3.61
CA GLY A 290 -5.60 -0.64 4.22
C GLY A 290 -4.58 -0.61 5.37
N ASP A 291 -4.26 -1.77 5.95
CA ASP A 291 -3.31 -1.97 7.03
C ASP A 291 -1.86 -2.10 6.56
N VAL A 292 -1.61 -2.05 5.25
CA VAL A 292 -0.28 -2.19 4.67
C VAL A 292 0.69 -1.10 5.12
N ASN A 293 1.98 -1.46 5.23
CA ASN A 293 3.08 -0.51 5.25
C ASN A 293 3.41 -0.13 3.78
N PRO A 294 3.15 1.12 3.35
CA PRO A 294 3.27 1.49 1.94
C PRO A 294 4.71 1.36 1.43
N TYR A 295 5.70 1.65 2.27
CA TYR A 295 7.10 1.55 1.89
C TYR A 295 7.48 0.11 1.54
N LEU A 296 7.09 -0.87 2.35
CA LEU A 296 7.39 -2.28 2.10
C LEU A 296 6.65 -2.79 0.86
N ALA A 297 5.38 -2.46 0.70
CA ALA A 297 4.60 -2.89 -0.45
C ALA A 297 5.18 -2.34 -1.76
N VAL A 298 5.49 -1.03 -1.82
CA VAL A 298 6.08 -0.41 -3.00
C VAL A 298 7.49 -0.94 -3.26
N SER A 299 8.27 -1.23 -2.20
CA SER A 299 9.57 -1.89 -2.33
C SER A 299 9.45 -3.25 -3.03
N GLY A 300 8.50 -4.09 -2.60
CA GLY A 300 8.21 -5.38 -3.22
C GLY A 300 7.80 -5.25 -4.68
N ILE A 301 6.95 -4.27 -5.02
CA ILE A 301 6.52 -4.02 -6.40
C ILE A 301 7.72 -3.61 -7.27
N ILE A 302 8.56 -2.66 -6.83
CA ILE A 302 9.72 -2.23 -7.61
C ILE A 302 10.72 -3.38 -7.77
N ALA A 303 11.04 -4.08 -6.68
CA ALA A 303 11.97 -5.21 -6.68
C ALA A 303 11.56 -6.33 -7.65
N ALA A 304 10.32 -6.81 -7.55
CA ALA A 304 9.81 -7.87 -8.42
C ALA A 304 9.79 -7.43 -9.88
N GLY A 305 9.41 -6.18 -10.15
CA GLY A 305 9.38 -5.65 -11.51
C GLY A 305 10.77 -5.52 -12.13
N LEU A 306 11.75 -5.07 -11.35
CA LEU A 306 13.15 -5.02 -11.77
C LEU A 306 13.72 -6.41 -12.05
N ASP A 307 13.43 -7.42 -11.23
CA ASP A 307 13.87 -8.79 -11.49
C ASP A 307 13.30 -9.32 -12.81
N GLY A 308 12.01 -9.07 -13.05
CA GLY A 308 11.35 -9.40 -14.32
C GLY A 308 12.03 -8.78 -15.53
N ILE A 309 12.38 -7.49 -15.45
CA ILE A 309 13.12 -6.76 -16.50
C ILE A 309 14.54 -7.33 -16.69
N ASN A 310 15.28 -7.51 -15.59
CA ASN A 310 16.67 -7.99 -15.64
C ASN A 310 16.78 -9.40 -16.24
N LYS A 311 15.84 -10.28 -15.90
CA LYS A 311 15.78 -11.65 -16.42
C LYS A 311 15.00 -11.77 -17.73
N LYS A 312 14.50 -10.66 -18.28
CA LYS A 312 13.67 -10.62 -19.50
C LYS A 312 12.53 -11.63 -19.45
N MET A 313 11.84 -11.69 -18.31
CA MET A 313 10.79 -12.68 -18.08
C MET A 313 9.65 -12.52 -19.08
N LYS A 314 9.19 -13.63 -19.63
CA LYS A 314 8.07 -13.64 -20.56
C LYS A 314 6.76 -13.51 -19.79
N LEU A 315 6.00 -12.47 -20.09
CA LEU A 315 4.65 -12.30 -19.56
C LEU A 315 3.70 -13.37 -20.13
N GLU A 316 2.95 -14.02 -19.25
CA GLU A 316 1.88 -14.94 -19.66
C GLU A 316 0.78 -14.22 -20.45
N SER A 317 -0.05 -14.97 -21.17
CA SER A 317 -1.22 -14.38 -21.84
C SER A 317 -2.14 -13.70 -20.82
N ILE A 318 -2.70 -12.56 -21.23
CA ILE A 318 -3.73 -11.85 -20.49
C ILE A 318 -4.85 -12.80 -20.05
N PHE A 319 -5.33 -12.62 -18.82
CA PHE A 319 -6.47 -13.39 -18.32
C PHE A 319 -7.80 -12.69 -18.64
N GLU A 320 -8.71 -13.44 -19.26
CA GLU A 320 -10.08 -13.02 -19.56
C GLU A 320 -11.09 -13.76 -18.68
N GLY A 321 -12.20 -13.10 -18.36
CA GLY A 321 -13.26 -13.67 -17.52
C GLY A 321 -12.99 -13.56 -16.03
N ASN A 322 -13.53 -14.50 -15.26
CA ASN A 322 -13.54 -14.46 -13.79
C ASN A 322 -12.38 -15.27 -13.19
N ALA A 323 -11.36 -14.59 -12.65
CA ALA A 323 -10.18 -15.25 -12.12
C ALA A 323 -10.45 -16.02 -10.82
N TYR A 324 -11.56 -15.74 -10.11
CA TYR A 324 -11.93 -16.48 -8.90
C TYR A 324 -12.10 -17.98 -9.18
N VAL A 325 -12.58 -18.37 -10.35
CA VAL A 325 -12.82 -19.78 -10.74
C VAL A 325 -11.67 -20.40 -11.54
N SER A 326 -10.54 -19.70 -11.70
CA SER A 326 -9.39 -20.22 -12.45
C SER A 326 -8.54 -21.19 -11.62
N ASP A 327 -7.80 -22.09 -12.27
CA ASP A 327 -6.82 -22.98 -11.59
C ASP A 327 -5.45 -22.31 -11.37
N SER A 328 -5.40 -20.97 -11.41
CA SER A 328 -4.17 -20.20 -11.30
C SER A 328 -3.58 -20.24 -9.88
N PRO A 329 -2.27 -20.00 -9.72
CA PRO A 329 -1.66 -19.81 -8.41
C PRO A 329 -2.43 -18.78 -7.58
N ARG A 330 -2.54 -19.03 -6.27
CA ARG A 330 -3.31 -18.18 -5.36
C ARG A 330 -2.41 -17.28 -4.53
N VAL A 331 -2.93 -16.14 -4.12
CA VAL A 331 -2.32 -15.37 -3.03
C VAL A 331 -2.34 -16.28 -1.78
N PRO A 332 -1.23 -16.39 -1.03
CA PRO A 332 -1.20 -17.11 0.24
C PRO A 332 -2.40 -16.79 1.12
N SER A 333 -3.01 -17.84 1.66
CA SER A 333 -4.29 -17.76 2.37
C SER A 333 -4.13 -17.53 3.88
N SER A 334 -2.89 -17.58 4.38
CA SER A 334 -2.55 -17.34 5.77
C SER A 334 -1.18 -16.67 5.93
N MET A 335 -1.01 -15.96 7.04
CA MET A 335 0.29 -15.39 7.41
C MET A 335 1.37 -16.46 7.55
N LEU A 336 1.03 -17.65 8.04
CA LEU A 336 2.00 -18.75 8.18
C LEU A 336 2.56 -19.18 6.82
N GLU A 337 1.69 -19.36 5.83
CA GLU A 337 2.09 -19.68 4.46
C GLU A 337 2.98 -18.59 3.87
N ALA A 338 2.55 -17.32 3.95
CA ALA A 338 3.31 -16.19 3.42
C ALA A 338 4.68 -16.04 4.11
N ARG A 339 4.73 -16.23 5.44
CA ARG A 339 5.95 -16.17 6.22
C ARG A 339 6.93 -17.28 5.86
N ASN A 340 6.46 -18.51 5.65
CA ASN A 340 7.34 -19.60 5.24
C ASN A 340 7.92 -19.35 3.85
N LEU A 341 7.09 -18.90 2.90
CA LEU A 341 7.55 -18.53 1.56
C LEU A 341 8.59 -17.40 1.59
N TRP A 342 8.37 -16.37 2.40
CA TRP A 342 9.33 -15.28 2.59
C TRP A 342 10.65 -15.79 3.20
N ALA A 343 10.58 -16.57 4.28
CA ALA A 343 11.77 -17.05 5.01
C ALA A 343 12.61 -18.06 4.20
N GLU A 344 11.97 -18.86 3.33
CA GLU A 344 12.64 -19.85 2.49
C GLU A 344 13.13 -19.26 1.15
N SER A 345 12.74 -18.03 0.82
CA SER A 345 13.10 -17.43 -0.46
C SER A 345 14.56 -16.98 -0.50
N ALA A 346 15.33 -17.61 -1.39
CA ALA A 346 16.67 -17.13 -1.74
C ALA A 346 16.62 -15.78 -2.48
N TRP A 347 15.58 -15.52 -3.27
CA TRP A 347 15.42 -14.27 -4.02
C TRP A 347 15.16 -13.09 -3.09
N VAL A 348 14.27 -13.23 -2.11
CA VAL A 348 14.04 -12.22 -1.06
C VAL A 348 15.34 -11.90 -0.33
N ARG A 349 16.12 -12.94 0.02
CA ARG A 349 17.42 -12.77 0.69
C ARG A 349 18.42 -11.99 -0.15
N GLU A 350 18.48 -12.28 -1.45
CA GLU A 350 19.36 -11.61 -2.40
C GLU A 350 18.97 -10.12 -2.55
N VAL A 351 17.67 -9.85 -2.69
CA VAL A 351 17.15 -8.52 -3.03
C VAL A 351 17.08 -7.58 -1.83
N PHE A 352 16.62 -8.06 -0.68
CA PHE A 352 16.41 -7.24 0.51
C PHE A 352 17.52 -7.38 1.56
N GLY A 353 18.32 -8.45 1.46
CA GLY A 353 19.35 -8.79 2.41
C GLY A 353 18.84 -9.67 3.54
N LYS A 354 19.74 -10.49 4.10
CA LYS A 354 19.45 -11.45 5.17
C LYS A 354 18.80 -10.78 6.39
N GLU A 355 19.34 -9.65 6.84
CA GLU A 355 18.85 -8.98 8.05
C GLU A 355 17.42 -8.45 7.90
N VAL A 356 17.05 -7.96 6.71
CA VAL A 356 15.66 -7.55 6.41
C VAL A 356 14.74 -8.76 6.29
N GLN A 357 15.24 -9.88 5.77
CA GLN A 357 14.45 -11.10 5.66
C GLN A 357 14.14 -11.71 7.04
N ASP A 358 15.11 -11.68 7.94
CA ASP A 358 14.98 -12.29 9.27
C ASP A 358 14.15 -11.44 10.24
N HIS A 359 14.21 -10.10 10.12
CA HIS A 359 13.45 -9.14 10.93
C HIS A 359 11.96 -9.12 10.55
#